data_AF-A0A842HCT2-F1
#
_entry.id   AF-A0A842HCT2-F1
#
_cell.length_a   1.000
_cell.length_b   1.000
_cell.length_c   1.000
_cell.angle_alpha   90.00
_cell.angle_beta   90.00
_cell.angle_gamma   90.00
#
_symmetry.space_group_name_H-M   'P 1'
#
loop_
_entity.id
_entity.type
_entity.pdbx_description
1 polymer ?
#
loop_
_entity_poly.entity_id
_entity_poly.type
_entity_poly.pdbx_seq_one_letter_code
_entity_poly.pdbx_strand_id
1 'polypeptide(L)'
;MKIASLHDIQPRTCTSPGGKFALERTDLSAALGATPDTPPEKGGHPFAVERASIPPGKQNWPLHSHAAQWEFYLIESGTGVLVTAEGETPLAEGSIVMCEPGEAHALRNTDPAQPLVYLVIANNSLADLIHYPRSGKWMVKPARLCFRENIDYYEDEE
;
A
#
# COMPACT_ATOMS: atom_id res chain seq x y z
N MET A 1 20.62 16.79 7.57
CA MET A 1 20.09 15.54 8.16
C MET A 1 18.85 15.90 8.94
N LYS A 2 17.74 15.19 8.71
CA LYS A 2 16.48 15.39 9.45
C LYS A 2 16.29 14.20 10.37
N ILE A 3 15.77 14.44 11.57
CA ILE A 3 15.48 13.43 12.59
C ILE A 3 14.05 13.69 13.06
N ALA A 4 13.26 12.63 13.19
CA ALA A 4 11.91 12.69 13.73
C ALA A 4 11.71 11.47 14.66
N SER A 5 10.88 11.66 15.70
CA SER A 5 10.45 10.56 16.57
C SER A 5 9.09 10.04 16.09
N LEU A 6 8.88 8.72 16.12
CA LEU A 6 7.57 8.13 15.85
C LEU A 6 6.48 8.65 16.79
N HIS A 7 6.85 9.06 18.00
CA HIS A 7 5.92 9.61 18.99
C HIS A 7 5.39 11.00 18.63
N ASP A 8 6.11 11.73 17.77
CA ASP A 8 5.75 13.10 17.38
C ASP A 8 4.90 13.14 16.10
N ILE A 9 4.72 11.99 15.42
CA ILE A 9 3.99 11.90 14.16
C ILE A 9 2.60 11.33 14.43
N GLN A 10 1.58 12.15 14.18
CA GLN A 10 0.19 11.72 14.33
C GLN A 10 -0.19 10.72 13.23
N PRO A 11 -0.62 9.50 13.59
CA PRO A 11 -1.14 8.54 12.62
C PRO A 11 -2.43 9.06 11.99
N ARG A 12 -2.65 8.71 10.72
CA ARG A 12 -3.90 8.94 10.02
C ARG A 12 -4.69 7.64 9.94
N THR A 13 -5.93 7.67 10.40
CA THR A 13 -6.88 6.58 10.18
C THR A 13 -7.45 6.64 8.76
N CYS A 14 -7.43 5.49 8.09
CA CYS A 14 -8.01 5.29 6.76
C CYS A 14 -9.03 4.16 6.84
N THR A 15 -10.32 4.47 6.65
CA THR A 15 -11.39 3.48 6.69
C THR A 15 -12.27 3.62 5.45
N SER A 16 -12.55 2.49 4.79
CA SER A 16 -13.50 2.42 3.69
C SER A 16 -14.95 2.63 4.18
N PRO A 17 -15.89 3.11 3.33
CA PRO A 17 -17.28 3.33 3.75
C PRO A 17 -17.96 2.09 4.37
N GLY A 18 -17.65 0.89 3.84
CA GLY A 18 -18.17 -0.37 4.38
C GLY A 18 -17.36 -0.96 5.53
N GLY A 19 -16.30 -0.28 6.00
CA GLY A 19 -15.48 -0.70 7.14
C GLY A 19 -14.68 -1.99 6.96
N LYS A 20 -14.68 -2.61 5.76
CA LYS A 20 -13.90 -3.82 5.45
C LYS A 20 -12.40 -3.51 5.41
N PHE A 21 -12.06 -2.43 4.71
CA PHE A 21 -10.70 -1.93 4.64
C PHE A 21 -10.51 -0.86 5.71
N ALA A 22 -9.55 -1.06 6.60
CA ALA A 22 -9.24 -0.14 7.67
C ALA A 22 -7.78 -0.32 8.10
N LEU A 23 -7.08 0.81 8.28
CA LEU A 23 -5.75 0.86 8.84
C LEU A 23 -5.44 2.24 9.40
N GLU A 24 -4.51 2.30 10.34
CA GLU A 24 -3.81 3.53 10.73
C GLU A 24 -2.46 3.58 10.03
N ARG A 25 -2.06 4.75 9.55
CA ARG A 25 -0.86 4.95 8.74
C ARG A 25 -0.06 6.13 9.26
N THR A 26 1.25 5.96 9.35
CA THR A 26 2.20 7.01 9.71
C THR A 26 3.24 7.11 8.59
N ASP A 27 3.15 8.18 7.80
CA ASP A 27 4.06 8.43 6.68
C ASP A 27 5.41 8.96 7.19
N LEU A 28 6.40 8.08 7.27
CA LEU A 28 7.71 8.39 7.84
C LEU A 28 8.57 9.19 6.87
N SER A 29 8.45 8.93 5.58
CA SER A 29 9.12 9.73 4.54
C SER A 29 8.63 11.18 4.57
N ALA A 30 7.31 11.39 4.66
CA ALA A 30 6.74 12.74 4.76
C ALA A 30 7.11 13.43 6.08
N ALA A 31 7.17 12.71 7.20
CA ALA A 31 7.66 13.26 8.47
C ALA A 31 9.13 13.70 8.41
N LEU A 32 9.93 13.06 7.56
CA LEU A 32 11.29 13.47 7.22
C LEU A 32 11.34 14.48 6.05
N GLY A 33 10.18 15.00 5.64
CA GLY A 33 10.00 16.09 4.69
C GLY A 33 10.10 15.69 3.22
N ALA A 34 9.81 14.43 2.88
CA ALA A 34 9.46 14.06 1.52
C ALA A 34 8.13 14.69 1.12
N THR A 35 8.04 15.18 -0.11
CA THR A 35 6.75 15.49 -0.73
C THR A 35 6.15 14.19 -1.29
N PRO A 36 4.93 13.78 -0.89
CA PRO A 36 4.31 12.56 -1.40
C PRO A 36 4.13 12.57 -2.92
N ASP A 37 4.18 11.38 -3.53
CA ASP A 37 3.96 11.18 -4.97
C ASP A 37 4.79 12.16 -5.86
N THR A 38 5.99 12.54 -5.39
CA THR A 38 6.84 13.56 -6.03
C THR A 38 8.24 13.00 -6.32
N PRO A 39 8.86 13.32 -7.47
CA PRO A 39 10.23 12.93 -7.76
C PRO A 39 11.26 13.49 -6.76
N PRO A 40 12.42 12.81 -6.58
CA PRO A 40 13.53 13.34 -5.79
C PRO A 40 13.95 14.75 -6.19
N GLU A 41 14.03 15.05 -7.49
CA GLU A 41 14.43 16.37 -8.00
C GLU A 41 13.43 17.49 -7.69
N LYS A 42 12.22 17.15 -7.22
CA LYS A 42 11.17 18.10 -6.80
C LYS A 42 10.83 18.01 -5.30
N GLY A 43 11.67 17.34 -4.51
CA GLY A 43 11.51 17.26 -3.06
C GLY A 43 10.84 16.00 -2.53
N GLY A 44 10.66 14.98 -3.37
CA GLY A 44 10.39 13.62 -2.91
C GLY A 44 11.61 12.91 -2.34
N HIS A 45 11.41 11.72 -1.80
CA HIS A 45 12.48 10.78 -1.46
C HIS A 45 12.58 9.68 -2.54
N PRO A 46 13.74 9.03 -2.72
CA PRO A 46 13.91 7.92 -3.68
C PRO A 46 13.12 6.65 -3.29
N PHE A 47 12.54 6.63 -2.09
CA PHE A 47 11.62 5.61 -1.62
C PHE A 47 10.68 6.22 -0.56
N ALA A 48 9.50 5.63 -0.43
CA ALA A 48 8.56 5.92 0.63
C ALA A 48 8.72 4.87 1.75
N VAL A 49 8.70 5.32 3.00
CA VAL A 49 8.61 4.45 4.17
C VAL A 49 7.37 4.85 4.95
N GLU A 50 6.54 3.87 5.24
CA GLU A 50 5.34 4.04 6.05
C GLU A 50 5.26 2.96 7.11
N ARG A 51 4.79 3.33 8.30
CA ARG A 51 4.37 2.38 9.32
C ARG A 51 2.86 2.29 9.32
N ALA A 52 2.31 1.08 9.30
CA ALA A 52 0.88 0.85 9.26
C ALA A 52 0.44 -0.16 10.31
N SER A 53 -0.80 -0.02 10.76
CA SER A 53 -1.47 -0.89 11.74
C SER A 53 -2.86 -1.26 11.23
N ILE A 54 -3.13 -2.55 11.08
CA ILE A 54 -4.45 -3.06 10.66
C ILE A 54 -5.20 -3.57 11.90
N PRO A 55 -6.39 -3.05 12.23
CA PRO A 55 -7.18 -3.53 13.37
C PRO A 55 -7.65 -5.00 13.19
N PRO A 56 -8.02 -5.69 14.28
CA PRO A 56 -8.56 -7.05 14.25
C PRO A 56 -9.65 -7.26 13.19
N GLY A 57 -9.49 -8.31 12.38
CA GLY A 57 -10.44 -8.68 11.32
C GLY A 57 -10.53 -7.73 10.12
N LYS A 58 -9.61 -6.74 10.00
CA LYS A 58 -9.58 -5.77 8.89
C LYS A 58 -8.51 -6.12 7.85
N GLN A 59 -8.59 -5.45 6.70
CA GLN A 59 -7.62 -5.55 5.60
C GLN A 59 -7.10 -4.14 5.26
N ASN A 60 -5.83 -3.99 4.85
CA ASN A 60 -5.28 -2.68 4.52
C ASN A 60 -5.95 -2.05 3.29
N TRP A 61 -5.90 -2.72 2.15
CA TRP A 61 -6.41 -2.25 0.87
C TRP A 61 -7.11 -3.37 0.12
N PRO A 62 -7.92 -3.08 -0.91
CA PRO A 62 -8.36 -4.11 -1.85
C PRO A 62 -7.16 -4.87 -2.42
N LEU A 63 -7.35 -6.14 -2.77
CA LEU A 63 -6.34 -6.92 -3.50
C LEU A 63 -5.95 -6.16 -4.76
N HIS A 64 -4.66 -5.87 -4.92
CA HIS A 64 -4.14 -5.03 -6.00
C HIS A 64 -2.73 -5.43 -6.41
N SER A 65 -2.35 -5.11 -7.64
CA SER A 65 -0.98 -5.24 -8.14
C SER A 65 -0.53 -3.92 -8.75
N HIS A 66 0.72 -3.57 -8.51
CA HIS A 66 1.38 -2.41 -9.09
C HIS A 66 2.00 -2.76 -10.45
N ALA A 67 2.12 -1.81 -11.37
CA ALA A 67 2.79 -2.05 -12.66
C ALA A 67 4.28 -1.70 -12.60
N ALA A 68 4.68 -0.78 -11.74
CA ALA A 68 6.07 -0.34 -11.60
C ALA A 68 6.57 -0.28 -10.14
N GLN A 69 5.66 -0.13 -9.17
CA GLN A 69 6.02 -0.03 -7.77
C GLN A 69 6.36 -1.40 -7.18
N TRP A 70 7.50 -1.46 -6.50
CA TRP A 70 7.88 -2.56 -5.62
C TRP A 70 7.45 -2.21 -4.20
N GLU A 71 7.01 -3.22 -3.43
CA GLU A 71 6.70 -3.05 -2.02
C GLU A 71 7.37 -4.13 -1.16
N PHE A 72 8.16 -3.69 -0.19
CA PHE A 72 8.75 -4.54 0.83
C PHE A 72 8.02 -4.32 2.15
N TYR A 73 7.65 -5.41 2.82
CA TYR A 73 6.99 -5.40 4.12
C TYR A 73 7.84 -6.09 5.19
N LEU A 74 7.88 -5.50 6.38
CA LEU A 74 8.39 -6.12 7.60
C LEU A 74 7.30 -6.08 8.67
N ILE A 75 6.83 -7.25 9.10
CA ILE A 75 5.85 -7.36 10.18
C ILE A 75 6.54 -7.14 11.53
N GLU A 76 6.16 -6.08 12.22
CA GLU A 76 6.72 -5.70 13.53
C GLU A 76 6.02 -6.41 14.69
N SER A 77 4.70 -6.65 14.58
CA SER A 77 3.93 -7.36 15.61
C SER A 77 2.56 -7.82 15.10
N GLY A 78 1.94 -8.75 15.84
CA GLY A 78 0.62 -9.29 15.53
C GLY A 78 0.67 -10.49 14.58
N THR A 79 -0.51 -11.00 14.22
CA THR A 79 -0.66 -12.11 13.27
C THR A 79 -1.66 -11.78 12.17
N GLY A 80 -1.38 -12.28 10.96
CA GLY A 80 -2.16 -11.97 9.79
C GLY A 80 -1.92 -12.95 8.66
N VAL A 81 -2.36 -12.56 7.47
CA VAL A 81 -2.08 -13.26 6.23
C VAL A 81 -1.73 -12.29 5.12
N LEU A 82 -0.80 -12.69 4.27
CA LEU A 82 -0.64 -12.17 2.91
C LEU A 82 -1.72 -12.81 2.05
N VAL A 83 -2.53 -11.99 1.39
CA VAL A 83 -3.60 -12.43 0.49
C VAL A 83 -3.14 -12.22 -0.94
N THR A 84 -3.05 -13.29 -1.73
CA THR A 84 -2.69 -13.27 -3.15
C THR A 84 -3.79 -13.91 -4.01
N ALA A 85 -3.54 -14.12 -5.30
CA ALA A 85 -4.45 -14.86 -6.18
C ALA A 85 -4.43 -16.37 -5.90
N GLU A 86 -3.30 -16.89 -5.40
CA GLU A 86 -3.05 -18.30 -5.12
C GLU A 86 -3.61 -18.73 -3.76
N GLY A 87 -3.85 -17.78 -2.85
CA GLY A 87 -4.45 -18.04 -1.56
C GLY A 87 -3.99 -17.09 -0.47
N GLU A 88 -3.94 -17.61 0.75
CA GLU A 88 -3.52 -16.86 1.93
C GLU A 88 -2.32 -17.54 2.59
N THR A 89 -1.26 -16.76 2.83
CA THR A 89 -0.03 -17.23 3.48
C THR A 89 0.08 -16.57 4.86
N PRO A 90 0.26 -17.33 5.95
CA PRO A 90 0.38 -16.78 7.29
C PRO A 90 1.54 -15.79 7.45
N LEU A 91 1.29 -14.74 8.23
CA LEU A 91 2.25 -13.73 8.64
C LEU A 91 2.25 -13.61 10.17
N ALA A 92 3.42 -13.39 10.73
CA ALA A 92 3.65 -13.10 12.15
C ALA A 92 4.82 -12.12 12.30
N GLU A 93 5.06 -11.64 13.53
CA GLU A 93 6.25 -10.84 13.87
C GLU A 93 7.54 -11.42 13.24
N GLY A 94 8.32 -10.54 12.60
CA GLY A 94 9.54 -10.90 11.89
C GLY A 94 9.33 -11.44 10.47
N SER A 95 8.10 -11.66 10.03
CA SER A 95 7.83 -12.01 8.62
C SER A 95 8.24 -10.86 7.71
N ILE A 96 8.92 -11.21 6.61
CA ILE A 96 9.32 -10.28 5.56
C ILE A 96 8.67 -10.70 4.24
N VAL A 97 8.17 -9.72 3.49
CA VAL A 97 7.49 -9.96 2.21
C VAL A 97 8.05 -9.00 1.17
N MET A 98 8.35 -9.51 -0.01
CA MET A 98 8.58 -8.69 -1.20
C MET A 98 7.40 -8.92 -2.14
N CYS A 99 6.81 -7.84 -2.62
CA CYS A 99 5.80 -7.87 -3.66
C CYS A 99 6.37 -7.19 -4.90
N GLU A 100 6.53 -7.97 -5.97
CA GLU A 100 7.03 -7.46 -7.24
C GLU A 100 5.91 -6.79 -8.06
N PRO A 101 6.24 -5.91 -9.01
CA PRO A 101 5.26 -5.43 -9.99
C PRO A 101 4.57 -6.60 -10.71
N GLY A 102 3.25 -6.51 -10.82
CA GLY A 102 2.38 -7.55 -11.39
C GLY A 102 1.84 -8.55 -10.37
N GLU A 103 2.42 -8.63 -9.17
CA GLU A 103 1.94 -9.55 -8.14
C GLU A 103 0.80 -8.93 -7.34
N ALA A 104 -0.38 -9.56 -7.36
CA ALA A 104 -1.53 -9.06 -6.63
C ALA A 104 -1.43 -9.41 -5.15
N HIS A 105 -1.50 -8.41 -4.28
CA HIS A 105 -1.32 -8.58 -2.84
C HIS A 105 -2.24 -7.69 -2.00
N ALA A 106 -2.46 -8.12 -0.76
CA ALA A 106 -3.04 -7.34 0.34
C ALA A 106 -2.65 -8.01 1.67
N LEU A 107 -2.68 -7.26 2.78
CA LEU A 107 -2.48 -7.81 4.12
C LEU A 107 -3.80 -7.77 4.89
N ARG A 108 -4.12 -8.87 5.56
CA ARG A 108 -5.32 -8.99 6.40
C ARG A 108 -4.94 -9.43 7.79
N ASN A 109 -5.47 -8.74 8.80
CA ASN A 109 -5.30 -9.12 10.19
C ASN A 109 -6.25 -10.27 10.54
N THR A 110 -5.70 -11.37 11.02
CA THR A 110 -6.43 -12.56 11.48
C THR A 110 -6.47 -12.69 13.01
N ASP A 111 -5.71 -11.88 13.72
CA ASP A 111 -5.73 -11.83 15.17
C ASP A 111 -7.09 -11.29 15.67
N PRO A 112 -7.71 -11.93 16.67
CA PRO A 112 -9.02 -11.50 17.18
C PRO A 112 -8.94 -10.26 18.08
N ALA A 113 -7.76 -9.89 18.59
CA ALA A 113 -7.62 -8.86 19.61
C ALA A 113 -6.53 -7.83 19.33
N GLN A 114 -5.41 -8.25 18.71
CA GLN A 114 -4.25 -7.39 18.49
C GLN A 114 -4.20 -6.82 17.07
N PRO A 115 -3.66 -5.61 16.89
CA PRO A 115 -3.39 -5.09 15.56
C PRO A 115 -2.25 -5.87 14.88
N LEU A 116 -2.27 -5.93 13.55
CA LEU A 116 -1.13 -6.33 12.74
C LEU A 116 -0.35 -5.07 12.36
N VAL A 117 0.87 -4.93 12.87
CA VAL A 117 1.70 -3.74 12.68
C VAL A 117 2.89 -4.07 11.79
N TYR A 118 3.17 -3.21 10.81
CA TYR A 118 4.25 -3.43 9.86
C TYR A 118 4.84 -2.12 9.33
N LEU A 119 6.06 -2.22 8.83
CA LEU A 119 6.65 -1.23 7.93
C LEU A 119 6.43 -1.66 6.48
N VAL A 120 6.12 -0.70 5.62
CA VAL A 120 6.14 -0.86 4.17
C VAL A 120 7.12 0.13 3.56
N ILE A 121 7.99 -0.37 2.68
CA ILE A 121 8.97 0.40 1.94
C ILE A 121 8.66 0.22 0.47
N ALA A 122 8.44 1.32 -0.24
CA ALA A 122 8.17 1.31 -1.66
C ALA A 122 9.17 2.18 -2.40
N ASN A 123 9.58 1.77 -3.61
CA ASN A 123 10.42 2.59 -4.49
C ASN A 123 9.70 3.88 -4.95
N ASN A 124 8.38 3.98 -4.74
CA ASN A 124 7.55 5.16 -5.02
C ASN A 124 7.74 5.67 -6.45
N SER A 125 7.44 4.81 -7.44
CA SER A 125 7.56 5.13 -8.86
C SER A 125 6.77 6.39 -9.21
N LEU A 126 7.34 7.23 -10.11
CA LEU A 126 6.76 8.53 -10.48
C LEU A 126 5.35 8.42 -11.06
N ALA A 127 5.14 7.37 -11.85
CA ALA A 127 3.85 6.97 -12.36
C ALA A 127 3.67 5.49 -12.03
N ASP A 128 2.43 5.10 -11.82
CA ASP A 128 2.10 3.71 -11.59
C ASP A 128 0.67 3.42 -12.04
N LEU A 129 0.47 2.19 -12.49
CA LEU A 129 -0.82 1.67 -12.90
C LEU A 129 -1.16 0.50 -11.98
N ILE A 130 -2.21 0.68 -11.19
CA ILE A 130 -2.61 -0.27 -10.15
C ILE A 130 -3.82 -1.05 -10.64
N HIS A 131 -3.68 -2.35 -10.82
CA HIS A 131 -4.80 -3.24 -11.16
C HIS A 131 -5.45 -3.78 -9.89
N TYR A 132 -6.78 -3.93 -9.89
CA TYR A 132 -7.53 -4.56 -8.81
C TYR A 132 -8.29 -5.79 -9.33
N PRO A 133 -7.67 -6.99 -9.28
CA PRO A 133 -8.19 -8.19 -9.95
C PRO A 133 -9.62 -8.55 -9.59
N ARG A 134 -10.03 -8.33 -8.32
CA ARG A 134 -11.39 -8.65 -7.87
C ARG A 134 -12.48 -7.79 -8.49
N SER A 135 -12.15 -6.59 -8.95
CA SER A 135 -13.13 -5.62 -9.46
C SER A 135 -12.92 -5.25 -10.93
N GLY A 136 -11.85 -5.75 -11.55
CA GLY A 136 -11.43 -5.42 -12.91
C GLY A 136 -11.12 -3.94 -13.14
N LYS A 137 -10.95 -3.15 -12.07
CA LYS A 137 -10.65 -1.71 -12.19
C LYS A 137 -9.17 -1.47 -12.14
N TRP A 138 -8.79 -0.32 -12.69
CA TRP A 138 -7.44 0.22 -12.66
C TRP A 138 -7.43 1.55 -11.92
N MET A 139 -6.28 1.93 -11.35
CA MET A 139 -6.02 3.27 -10.84
C MET A 139 -4.67 3.76 -11.36
N VAL A 140 -4.62 4.99 -11.87
CA VAL A 140 -3.35 5.63 -12.27
C VAL A 140 -2.87 6.56 -11.16
N LYS A 141 -1.60 6.44 -10.76
CA LYS A 141 -0.88 7.42 -9.93
C LYS A 141 0.01 8.32 -10.81
N PRO A 142 0.17 9.62 -10.49
CA PRO A 142 -0.30 10.29 -9.27
C PRO A 142 -1.73 10.85 -9.37
N ALA A 143 -2.38 10.82 -10.54
CA ALA A 143 -3.70 11.42 -10.76
C ALA A 143 -4.83 10.82 -9.90
N ARG A 144 -4.65 9.59 -9.40
CA ARG A 144 -5.63 8.80 -8.62
C ARG A 144 -6.96 8.59 -9.34
N LEU A 145 -6.92 8.56 -10.68
CA LEU A 145 -8.08 8.28 -11.52
C LEU A 145 -8.35 6.77 -11.54
N CYS A 146 -9.60 6.37 -11.28
CA CYS A 146 -10.05 4.98 -11.36
C CYS A 146 -10.93 4.74 -12.59
N PHE A 147 -10.68 3.66 -13.33
CA PHE A 147 -11.43 3.30 -14.54
C PHE A 147 -11.53 1.78 -14.75
N ARG A 148 -12.40 1.34 -15.67
CA ARG A 148 -12.61 -0.05 -16.09
C ARG A 148 -12.68 -0.19 -17.63
N GLU A 149 -12.19 0.81 -18.34
CA GLU A 149 -12.45 0.98 -19.75
C GLU A 149 -11.56 0.06 -20.60
N ASN A 150 -12.16 -0.53 -21.63
CA ASN A 150 -11.49 -1.29 -22.69
C ASN A 150 -12.11 -0.81 -24.00
N ILE A 151 -11.63 0.35 -24.47
CA ILE A 151 -11.92 0.89 -25.79
C ILE A 151 -10.97 0.25 -26.81
N ASP A 152 -11.40 0.13 -28.06
CA ASP A 152 -10.49 -0.32 -29.11
C ASP A 152 -9.34 0.70 -29.26
N TYR A 153 -8.14 0.22 -29.59
CA TYR A 153 -6.95 1.07 -29.71
C TYR A 153 -7.13 2.19 -30.76
N TYR A 154 -7.96 1.97 -31.78
CA TYR A 154 -8.24 2.94 -32.85
C TYR A 154 -9.62 3.59 -32.73
N GLU A 155 -10.39 3.31 -31.68
CA GLU A 155 -11.70 3.93 -31.47
C GLU A 155 -11.55 5.46 -31.38
N ASP A 156 -12.28 6.19 -32.22
CA ASP A 156 -12.25 7.66 -32.35
C ASP A 156 -10.91 8.29 -32.79
N GLU A 157 -9.93 7.48 -33.19
CA GLU A 157 -8.64 7.95 -33.75
C GLU A 157 -8.66 8.05 -35.30
N GLU A 158 -9.74 7.54 -35.94
CA GLU A 158 -10.02 7.60 -37.40
C GLU A 158 -11.39 8.21 -37.73
#